data_AF-A0A133KKW4-F1
#
_entry.id   AF-A0A133KKW4-F1
#
_cell.length_a   1.000
_cell.length_b   1.000
_cell.length_c   1.000
_cell.angle_alpha   90.00
_cell.angle_beta   90.00
_cell.angle_gamma   90.00
#
_symmetry.space_group_name_H-M   'P 1'
#
loop_
_entity.id
_entity.type
_entity.pdbx_description
1 polymer ?
#
loop_
_entity_poly.entity_id
_entity_poly.type
_entity_poly.pdbx_seq_one_letter_code
_entity_poly.pdbx_strand_id
1 'polypeptide(L)'
;MNKHDYGLTWIDNDALYYEVKRNFDKFFAPERNKKQLPPDPFLILTQALITGESLNDSLGFEKTRKINKSLSNALGDMHQGILGLAPHWTTLGTAGGVLDIKTVDGYVHPVIGKPVVAEVKNRFNTIKASDEKDVWDKIDAAARLTNSQGYLFQIVPADTHRYDEKWEPSGRKAKNTVRRCDGATAYEIVFEYKNALHELYEALPAIFADIRSSDSMVSTIDRKTMELLYSSVFPA
;
A
#
# COMPACT_ATOMS: atom_id res chain seq x y z
N MET A 1 -0.52 -20.49 20.55
CA MET A 1 -0.71 -21.21 19.28
C MET A 1 -1.40 -20.24 18.36
N ASN A 2 -0.80 -19.96 17.20
CA ASN A 2 -1.43 -19.12 16.19
C ASN A 2 -2.68 -19.84 15.69
N LYS A 3 -3.77 -19.11 15.49
CA LYS A 3 -5.01 -19.64 14.92
C LYS A 3 -4.93 -19.73 13.39
N HIS A 4 -4.12 -18.86 12.80
CA HIS A 4 -3.91 -18.72 11.38
C HIS A 4 -2.45 -19.02 11.03
N ASP A 5 -2.22 -19.68 9.89
CA ASP A 5 -0.89 -19.99 9.37
C ASP A 5 -0.91 -19.92 7.84
N TYR A 6 -0.12 -19.00 7.30
CA TYR A 6 0.04 -18.77 5.86
C TYR A 6 1.47 -19.08 5.39
N GLY A 7 2.29 -19.72 6.22
CA GLY A 7 3.70 -20.04 5.92
C GLY A 7 4.67 -18.86 6.01
N LEU A 8 4.21 -17.69 6.48
CA LEU A 8 5.05 -16.51 6.63
C LEU A 8 5.78 -16.54 7.98
N THR A 9 7.11 -16.61 7.95
CA THR A 9 7.93 -16.74 9.18
C THR A 9 8.38 -15.41 9.77
N TRP A 10 8.28 -14.34 8.99
CA TRP A 10 8.77 -12.99 9.30
C TRP A 10 7.68 -12.05 9.85
N ILE A 11 6.43 -12.51 9.93
CA ILE A 11 5.30 -11.76 10.47
C ILE A 11 4.37 -12.67 11.29
N ASP A 12 3.76 -12.10 12.33
CA ASP A 12 2.70 -12.78 13.09
C ASP A 12 1.48 -12.98 12.18
N ASN A 13 1.15 -14.24 11.89
CA ASN A 13 0.08 -14.61 10.96
C ASN A 13 -1.32 -14.28 11.51
N ASP A 14 -1.52 -14.32 12.84
CA ASP A 14 -2.79 -13.91 13.46
C ASP A 14 -2.96 -12.40 13.33
N ALA A 15 -1.91 -11.63 13.63
CA ALA A 15 -1.94 -10.17 13.48
C ALA A 15 -2.18 -9.76 12.02
N LEU A 16 -1.52 -10.42 11.07
CA LEU A 16 -1.72 -10.24 9.63
C LEU A 16 -3.18 -10.51 9.23
N TYR A 17 -3.76 -11.62 9.69
CA TYR A 17 -5.17 -11.94 9.43
C TYR A 17 -6.10 -10.80 9.87
N TYR A 18 -5.98 -10.33 11.12
CA TYR A 18 -6.86 -9.27 11.62
C TYR A 18 -6.64 -7.93 10.91
N GLU A 19 -5.41 -7.63 10.50
CA GLU A 19 -5.07 -6.45 9.73
C GLU A 19 -5.73 -6.47 8.35
N VAL A 20 -5.59 -7.57 7.60
CA VAL A 20 -6.25 -7.73 6.31
C VAL A 20 -7.78 -7.73 6.47
N LYS A 21 -8.31 -8.48 7.45
CA LYS A 21 -9.74 -8.54 7.72
C LYS A 21 -10.31 -7.15 7.98
N ARG A 22 -9.70 -6.36 8.87
CA ARG A 22 -10.21 -5.03 9.23
C ARG A 22 -10.34 -4.10 8.01
N ASN A 23 -9.40 -4.18 7.07
CA ASN A 23 -9.41 -3.34 5.87
C ASN A 23 -10.46 -3.77 4.84
N PHE A 24 -10.76 -5.07 4.76
CA PHE A 24 -11.59 -5.63 3.69
C PHE A 24 -12.99 -6.15 4.10
N ASP A 25 -13.28 -6.34 5.38
CA ASP A 25 -14.56 -6.91 5.87
C ASP A 25 -15.78 -6.19 5.30
N LYS A 26 -15.67 -4.85 5.17
CA LYS A 26 -16.72 -3.98 4.64
C LYS A 26 -17.12 -4.28 3.19
N PHE A 27 -16.24 -4.90 2.39
CA PHE A 27 -16.52 -5.26 0.99
C PHE A 27 -17.23 -6.61 0.87
N PHE A 28 -17.25 -7.41 1.94
CA PHE A 28 -18.00 -8.68 1.99
C PHE A 28 -19.38 -8.53 2.62
N ALA A 29 -19.61 -7.43 3.33
CA ALA A 29 -20.93 -7.12 3.87
C ALA A 29 -21.94 -6.81 2.75
N PRO A 30 -23.24 -7.16 2.92
CA PRO A 30 -24.28 -6.76 1.98
C PRO A 30 -24.28 -5.25 1.75
N GLU A 31 -24.56 -4.81 0.52
CA GLU A 31 -24.62 -3.39 0.18
C GLU A 31 -25.55 -2.66 1.15
N ARG A 32 -24.97 -1.82 2.02
CA ARG A 32 -25.76 -0.86 2.78
C ARG A 32 -26.18 0.23 1.80
N ASN A 33 -27.46 0.61 1.80
CA ASN A 33 -28.01 1.77 1.08
C ASN A 33 -27.35 3.07 1.57
N LYS A 34 -26.07 3.28 1.23
CA LYS A 34 -25.40 4.56 1.38
C LYS A 34 -25.91 5.44 0.25
N LYS A 35 -26.28 6.67 0.60
CA LYS A 35 -26.66 7.72 -0.35
C LYS A 35 -25.45 7.97 -1.26
N GLN A 36 -25.42 7.33 -2.43
CA GLN A 36 -24.36 7.56 -3.40
C GLN A 36 -24.54 8.96 -3.97
N LEU A 37 -23.42 9.68 -4.12
CA LEU A 37 -23.45 10.93 -4.87
C LEU A 37 -23.91 10.62 -6.30
N PRO A 38 -24.81 11.45 -6.86
CA PRO A 38 -25.27 11.25 -8.23
C PRO A 38 -24.06 11.24 -9.18
N PRO A 39 -24.06 10.38 -10.20
CA PRO A 39 -22.97 10.35 -11.15
C PRO A 39 -22.98 11.63 -12.01
N ASP A 40 -21.82 12.01 -12.54
CA ASP A 40 -21.70 13.18 -13.43
C ASP A 40 -22.25 12.82 -14.83
N PRO A 41 -23.40 13.41 -15.23
CA PRO A 41 -24.03 13.07 -16.49
C PRO A 41 -23.22 13.52 -17.71
N PHE A 42 -22.41 14.59 -17.59
CA PHE A 42 -21.55 15.05 -18.67
C PHE A 42 -20.40 14.07 -18.90
N LEU A 43 -19.75 13.64 -17.81
CA LEU A 43 -18.67 12.65 -17.89
C LEU A 43 -19.16 11.34 -18.53
N ILE A 44 -20.32 10.84 -18.11
CA ILE A 44 -20.88 9.59 -18.64
C ILE A 44 -21.20 9.72 -20.13
N LEU A 45 -21.89 10.79 -20.53
CA LEU A 45 -22.24 11.00 -21.93
C LEU A 45 -20.98 11.14 -22.78
N THR A 46 -20.00 11.92 -22.32
CA THR A 46 -18.72 12.10 -23.02
C THR A 46 -17.97 10.77 -23.15
N GLN A 47 -17.92 9.95 -22.09
CA GLN A 47 -17.30 8.63 -22.15
C GLN A 47 -17.98 7.73 -23.19
N ALA A 48 -19.31 7.64 -23.17
CA ALA A 48 -20.07 6.82 -24.13
C ALA A 48 -19.79 7.25 -25.57
N LEU A 49 -19.78 8.56 -25.83
CA LEU A 49 -19.50 9.11 -27.17
C LEU A 49 -18.07 8.86 -27.64
N ILE A 50 -17.07 8.96 -26.76
CA ILE A 50 -15.65 8.75 -27.11
C ILE A 50 -15.34 7.27 -27.31
N THR A 51 -15.89 6.39 -26.47
CA THR A 51 -15.59 4.95 -26.48
C THR A 51 -16.48 4.16 -27.45
N GLY A 52 -17.60 4.73 -27.88
CA GLY A 52 -18.61 4.03 -28.68
C GLY A 52 -19.47 3.04 -27.86
N GLU A 53 -19.34 3.05 -26.53
CA GLU A 53 -20.13 2.22 -25.62
C GLU A 53 -21.54 2.77 -25.40
N SER A 54 -22.47 1.93 -24.91
CA SER A 54 -23.79 2.40 -24.53
C SER A 54 -23.73 3.25 -23.24
N LEU A 55 -24.71 4.15 -23.05
CA LEU A 55 -24.82 4.92 -21.80
C LEU A 55 -24.93 4.02 -20.56
N ASN A 56 -25.57 2.85 -20.69
CA ASN A 56 -25.70 1.89 -19.59
C ASN A 56 -24.35 1.26 -19.23
N ASP A 57 -23.53 0.94 -20.23
CA ASP A 57 -22.19 0.37 -20.01
C ASP A 57 -21.26 1.41 -19.37
N SER A 58 -21.28 2.65 -19.87
CA SER A 58 -20.53 3.76 -19.28
C SER A 58 -20.97 4.06 -17.83
N LEU A 59 -22.28 3.96 -17.53
CA LEU A 59 -22.79 4.02 -16.16
C LEU A 59 -22.27 2.87 -15.29
N GLY A 60 -22.23 1.66 -15.83
CA GLY A 60 -21.68 0.47 -15.17
C GLY A 60 -20.19 0.64 -14.86
N PHE A 61 -19.41 1.14 -15.82
CA PHE A 61 -17.99 1.43 -15.65
C PHE A 61 -17.74 2.43 -14.52
N GLU A 62 -18.51 3.52 -14.44
CA GLU A 62 -18.31 4.51 -13.37
C GLU A 62 -18.65 3.95 -11.98
N LYS A 63 -19.64 3.05 -11.88
CA LYS A 63 -19.89 2.31 -10.62
C LYS A 63 -18.68 1.46 -10.24
N THR A 64 -18.15 0.68 -11.18
CA THR A 64 -16.95 -0.16 -10.96
C THR A 64 -15.73 0.69 -10.59
N ARG A 65 -15.53 1.84 -11.24
CA ARG A 65 -14.44 2.77 -10.93
C ARG A 65 -14.51 3.28 -9.48
N LYS A 66 -15.71 3.61 -8.97
CA LYS A 66 -15.91 4.03 -7.57
C LYS A 66 -15.55 2.90 -6.59
N ILE A 67 -15.91 1.66 -6.91
CA ILE A 67 -15.53 0.47 -6.12
C ILE A 67 -14.01 0.30 -6.14
N ASN A 68 -13.39 0.35 -7.32
CA ASN A 68 -11.93 0.23 -7.48
C ASN A 68 -11.18 1.31 -6.70
N LYS A 69 -11.67 2.55 -6.68
CA LYS A 69 -11.09 3.61 -5.84
C LYS A 69 -11.15 3.28 -4.35
N SER A 70 -12.27 2.72 -3.89
CA SER A 70 -12.44 2.34 -2.49
C SER A 70 -11.55 1.15 -2.10
N LEU A 71 -11.40 0.17 -3.00
CA LEU A 71 -10.46 -0.95 -2.84
C LEU A 71 -9.01 -0.48 -2.82
N SER A 72 -8.63 0.42 -3.73
CA SER A 72 -7.29 1.01 -3.77
C SER A 72 -6.94 1.75 -2.48
N ASN A 73 -7.89 2.47 -1.88
CA ASN A 73 -7.66 3.12 -0.59
C ASN A 73 -7.46 2.08 0.53
N ALA A 74 -8.30 1.04 0.56
CA ALA A 74 -8.17 -0.04 1.55
C ALA A 74 -6.86 -0.82 1.40
N LEU A 75 -6.33 -0.99 0.17
CA LEU A 75 -5.00 -1.55 -0.06
C LEU A 75 -3.89 -0.67 0.51
N GLY A 76 -3.99 0.65 0.37
CA GLY A 76 -3.05 1.59 0.98
C GLY A 76 -3.04 1.48 2.51
N ASP A 77 -4.23 1.50 3.13
CA ASP A 77 -4.41 1.35 4.57
C ASP A 77 -3.86 -0.02 5.05
N MET A 78 -4.10 -1.08 4.28
CA MET A 78 -3.57 -2.43 4.55
C MET A 78 -2.05 -2.46 4.54
N HIS A 79 -1.39 -1.89 3.51
CA HIS A 79 0.08 -1.88 3.45
C HIS A 79 0.67 -1.12 4.64
N GLN A 80 0.13 0.06 4.98
CA GLN A 80 0.56 0.82 6.15
C GLN A 80 0.43 0.00 7.45
N GLY A 81 -0.73 -0.65 7.63
CA GLY A 81 -0.99 -1.47 8.80
C GLY A 81 -0.05 -2.68 8.89
N ILE A 82 0.15 -3.41 7.78
CA ILE A 82 1.06 -4.56 7.72
C ILE A 82 2.48 -4.14 8.05
N LEU A 83 3.01 -3.06 7.45
CA LEU A 83 4.34 -2.56 7.77
C LEU A 83 4.46 -2.17 9.26
N GLY A 84 3.38 -1.70 9.87
CA GLY A 84 3.30 -1.41 11.30
C GLY A 84 3.27 -2.63 12.21
N LEU A 85 3.05 -3.85 11.69
CA LEU A 85 3.13 -5.10 12.45
C LEU A 85 4.56 -5.61 12.60
N ALA A 86 5.52 -5.07 11.83
CA ALA A 86 6.89 -5.52 11.87
C ALA A 86 7.53 -5.27 13.26
N PRO A 87 8.41 -6.18 13.73
CA PRO A 87 9.15 -5.96 14.96
C PRO A 87 9.86 -4.61 14.95
N HIS A 88 9.76 -3.85 16.04
CA HIS A 88 10.35 -2.52 16.18
C HIS A 88 9.74 -1.42 15.30
N TRP A 89 8.62 -1.66 14.62
CA TRP A 89 7.86 -0.64 13.90
C TRP A 89 6.52 -0.35 14.58
N THR A 90 5.98 0.84 14.32
CA THR A 90 4.63 1.22 14.74
C THR A 90 4.00 2.15 13.72
N THR A 91 2.70 2.02 13.51
CA THR A 91 1.91 3.04 12.80
C THR A 91 1.72 4.26 13.68
N LEU A 92 1.75 5.45 13.08
CA LEU A 92 1.47 6.72 13.77
C LEU A 92 -0.02 7.10 13.74
N GLY A 93 -0.83 6.35 12.99
CA GLY A 93 -2.27 6.54 12.85
C GLY A 93 -2.66 7.91 12.27
N THR A 94 -3.96 8.19 12.24
CA THR A 94 -4.51 9.46 11.71
C THR A 94 -4.25 10.67 12.60
N ALA A 95 -3.89 10.47 13.88
CA ALA A 95 -3.59 11.53 14.84
C ALA A 95 -2.10 11.95 14.86
N GLY A 96 -1.20 11.15 14.26
CA GLY A 96 0.25 11.41 14.21
C GLY A 96 0.69 12.46 13.19
N GLY A 97 -0.24 12.93 12.35
CA GLY A 97 -0.20 14.21 11.63
C GLY A 97 0.86 14.42 10.54
N VAL A 98 1.93 13.62 10.47
CA VAL A 98 3.07 13.95 9.61
C VAL A 98 3.55 12.79 8.74
N LEU A 99 3.60 11.57 9.28
CA LEU A 99 4.10 10.36 8.61
C LEU A 99 3.28 9.13 9.01
N ASP A 100 3.35 8.08 8.20
CA ASP A 100 2.52 6.88 8.34
C ASP A 100 3.06 5.87 9.37
N ILE A 101 4.37 5.63 9.35
CA ILE A 101 5.05 4.64 10.21
C ILE A 101 6.40 5.15 10.71
N LYS A 102 6.85 4.62 11.85
CA LYS A 102 8.21 4.83 12.37
C LYS A 102 8.74 3.61 13.09
N THR A 103 10.05 3.56 13.27
CA THR A 103 10.66 2.66 14.25
C THR A 103 10.33 3.11 15.68
N VAL A 104 10.24 2.16 16.61
CA VAL A 104 10.05 2.43 18.04
C VAL A 104 11.22 3.20 18.64
N ASP A 105 10.98 3.92 19.73
CA ASP A 105 11.98 4.79 20.35
C ASP A 105 13.18 3.96 20.84
N GLY A 106 14.40 4.45 20.55
CA GLY A 106 15.66 3.76 20.88
C GLY A 106 16.08 2.67 19.87
N TYR A 107 15.22 2.29 18.93
CA TYR A 107 15.62 1.37 17.86
C TYR A 107 16.48 2.06 16.80
N VAL A 108 17.57 1.41 16.41
CA VAL A 108 18.47 1.83 15.35
C VAL A 108 18.48 0.72 14.32
N HIS A 109 17.99 1.01 13.11
CA HIS A 109 17.90 -0.01 12.07
C HIS A 109 19.31 -0.47 11.66
N PRO A 110 19.58 -1.79 11.63
CA PRO A 110 20.94 -2.34 11.54
C PRO A 110 21.66 -1.96 10.25
N VAL A 111 20.94 -1.87 9.12
CA VAL A 111 21.53 -1.50 7.82
C VAL A 111 21.64 0.02 7.63
N ILE A 112 20.71 0.79 8.20
CA ILE A 112 20.60 2.25 7.97
C ILE A 112 21.43 3.01 9.02
N GLY A 113 21.65 2.42 10.19
CA GLY A 113 22.41 3.01 11.31
C GLY A 113 21.67 4.14 12.01
N LYS A 114 20.36 4.29 11.80
CA LYS A 114 19.50 5.30 12.43
C LYS A 114 18.10 4.74 12.70
N PRO A 115 17.29 5.38 13.57
CA PRO A 115 15.84 5.21 13.54
C PRO A 115 15.30 5.57 12.15
N VAL A 116 14.11 5.09 11.80
CA VAL A 116 13.50 5.32 10.49
C VAL A 116 12.10 5.88 10.66
N VAL A 117 11.74 6.84 9.82
CA VAL A 117 10.39 7.38 9.71
C VAL A 117 9.98 7.36 8.24
N ALA A 118 8.74 6.97 7.94
CA ALA A 118 8.31 6.82 6.55
C ALA A 118 6.87 7.25 6.30
N GLU A 119 6.65 7.86 5.13
CA GLU A 119 5.35 8.00 4.50
C GLU A 119 5.13 6.84 3.53
N VAL A 120 3.95 6.22 3.54
CA VAL A 120 3.61 5.09 2.68
C VAL A 120 2.63 5.55 1.59
N LYS A 121 2.93 5.22 0.35
CA LYS A 121 2.04 5.42 -0.79
C LYS A 121 1.85 4.12 -1.53
N ASN A 122 0.59 3.75 -1.74
CA ASN A 122 0.24 2.54 -2.47
C ASN A 122 0.83 2.54 -3.90
N ARG A 123 0.89 3.69 -4.57
CA ARG A 123 1.47 3.84 -5.90
C ARG A 123 2.29 5.11 -6.02
N PHE A 124 3.34 5.09 -6.86
CA PHE A 124 4.23 6.23 -7.08
C PHE A 124 3.51 7.55 -7.41
N ASN A 125 2.45 7.50 -8.21
CA ASN A 125 1.70 8.67 -8.70
C ASN A 125 0.53 9.09 -7.79
N THR A 126 0.48 8.59 -6.55
CA THR A 126 -0.57 8.94 -5.60
C THR A 126 -0.43 10.39 -5.10
N ILE A 127 0.81 10.89 -5.06
CA ILE A 127 1.08 12.28 -4.67
C ILE A 127 0.94 13.14 -5.93
N LYS A 128 0.10 14.17 -5.88
CA LYS A 128 0.07 15.18 -6.95
C LYS A 128 1.42 15.87 -6.97
N ALA A 129 1.95 16.20 -8.15
CA ALA A 129 3.21 16.92 -8.26
C ALA A 129 3.26 18.22 -7.42
N SER A 130 2.11 18.86 -7.17
CA SER A 130 1.99 20.02 -6.28
C SER A 130 2.30 19.71 -4.81
N ASP A 131 1.98 18.49 -4.38
CA ASP A 131 1.97 18.06 -2.97
C ASP A 131 3.26 17.31 -2.60
N GLU A 132 4.09 16.94 -3.58
CA GLU A 132 5.38 16.26 -3.36
C GLU A 132 6.31 17.08 -2.47
N LYS A 133 6.33 18.41 -2.64
CA LYS A 133 7.12 19.31 -1.82
C LYS A 133 6.69 19.25 -0.35
N ASP A 134 5.39 19.20 -0.10
CA ASP A 134 4.82 19.17 1.24
C ASP A 134 5.12 17.84 1.92
N VAL A 135 5.01 16.71 1.20
CA VAL A 135 5.40 15.39 1.73
C VAL A 135 6.89 15.34 2.02
N TRP A 136 7.73 15.89 1.13
CA TRP A 136 9.17 15.97 1.35
C TRP A 136 9.52 16.80 2.58
N ASP A 137 8.91 17.99 2.74
CA ASP A 137 9.15 18.87 3.87
C ASP A 137 8.73 18.21 5.19
N LYS A 138 7.62 17.46 5.18
CA LYS A 138 7.15 16.67 6.33
C LYS A 138 8.15 15.59 6.72
N ILE A 139 8.62 14.80 5.75
CA ILE A 139 9.64 13.75 6.00
C ILE A 139 10.93 14.38 6.52
N ASP A 140 11.43 15.45 5.88
CA ASP A 140 12.66 16.13 6.29
C ASP A 140 12.57 16.75 7.69
N ALA A 141 11.43 17.35 8.03
CA ALA A 141 11.19 17.92 9.35
C ALA A 141 11.18 16.82 10.42
N ALA A 142 10.43 15.75 10.22
CA ALA A 142 10.39 14.62 11.14
C ALA A 142 11.76 13.97 11.30
N ALA A 143 12.46 13.70 10.19
CA ALA A 143 13.78 13.10 10.19
C ALA A 143 14.81 13.90 11.01
N ARG A 144 14.80 15.23 10.87
CA ARG A 144 15.68 16.12 11.64
C ARG A 144 15.32 16.15 13.12
N LEU A 145 14.03 16.23 13.46
CA LEU A 145 13.56 16.29 14.85
C LEU A 145 13.90 15.02 15.63
N THR A 146 13.86 13.85 14.99
CA THR A 146 14.11 12.55 15.63
C THR A 146 15.49 11.97 15.32
N ASN A 147 16.36 12.72 14.63
CA ASN A 147 17.65 12.23 14.13
C ASN A 147 17.55 10.87 13.40
N SER A 148 16.50 10.71 12.59
CA SER A 148 16.18 9.48 11.85
C SER A 148 16.52 9.62 10.37
N GLN A 149 16.45 8.50 9.64
CA GLN A 149 16.37 8.49 8.19
C GLN A 149 14.91 8.60 7.76
N GLY A 150 14.60 9.57 6.91
CA GLY A 150 13.27 9.76 6.34
C GLY A 150 13.11 9.02 5.01
N TYR A 151 11.96 8.39 4.81
CA TYR A 151 11.61 7.66 3.60
C TYR A 151 10.23 8.01 3.05
N LEU A 152 10.13 8.02 1.72
CA LEU A 152 8.88 7.82 0.99
C LEU A 152 8.88 6.39 0.43
N PHE A 153 7.98 5.56 0.93
CA PHE A 153 7.76 4.21 0.41
C PHE A 153 6.70 4.25 -0.69
N GLN A 154 7.05 3.81 -1.90
CA GLN A 154 6.15 3.74 -3.04
C GLN A 154 5.91 2.27 -3.38
N ILE A 155 4.85 1.68 -2.81
CA ILE A 155 4.61 0.24 -2.87
C ILE A 155 4.60 -0.24 -4.32
N VAL A 156 3.68 0.27 -5.14
CA VAL A 156 3.70 0.07 -6.59
C VAL A 156 4.60 1.13 -7.24
N PRO A 157 5.78 0.76 -7.78
CA PRO A 157 6.73 1.70 -8.36
C PRO A 157 6.27 2.23 -9.73
N ALA A 158 7.02 3.20 -10.27
CA ALA A 158 6.77 3.78 -11.60
C ALA A 158 7.22 2.86 -12.74
N ASP A 159 8.26 2.07 -12.46
CA ASP A 159 8.84 1.09 -13.37
C ASP A 159 9.33 -0.12 -12.55
N THR A 160 9.77 -1.17 -13.25
CA THR A 160 10.15 -2.45 -12.65
C THR A 160 11.58 -2.47 -12.09
N HIS A 161 12.30 -1.34 -12.06
CA HIS A 161 13.62 -1.29 -11.48
C HIS A 161 13.55 -1.10 -9.97
N ARG A 162 14.44 -1.79 -9.29
CA ARG A 162 14.62 -1.63 -7.85
C ARG A 162 15.33 -0.32 -7.55
N TYR A 163 14.85 0.45 -6.58
CA TYR A 163 15.50 1.70 -6.20
C TYR A 163 15.42 1.96 -4.71
N ASP A 164 16.52 2.54 -4.20
CA ASP A 164 16.60 3.24 -2.93
C ASP A 164 17.55 4.42 -3.11
N GLU A 165 16.99 5.61 -3.27
CA GLU A 165 17.72 6.80 -3.69
C GLU A 165 17.29 8.04 -2.92
N LYS A 166 18.09 9.10 -3.01
CA LYS A 166 17.71 10.39 -2.43
C LYS A 166 16.49 10.92 -3.19
N TRP A 167 15.49 11.41 -2.46
CA TRP A 167 14.31 11.96 -3.09
C TRP A 167 14.48 13.45 -3.35
N GLU A 168 14.34 13.85 -4.62
CA GLU A 168 14.41 15.23 -5.09
C GLU A 168 13.14 15.60 -5.88
N PRO A 169 12.06 16.01 -5.21
CA PRO A 169 10.91 16.58 -5.91
C PRO A 169 11.24 17.97 -6.44
N SER A 170 10.48 18.41 -7.44
CA SER A 170 10.66 19.73 -8.05
C SER A 170 10.74 20.83 -6.98
N GLY A 171 11.73 21.71 -7.04
CA GLY A 171 11.89 22.82 -6.09
C GLY A 171 12.39 22.44 -4.69
N ARG A 172 12.86 21.22 -4.48
CA ARG A 172 13.68 20.81 -3.32
C ARG A 172 14.98 20.22 -3.85
N LYS A 173 16.05 20.27 -3.05
CA LYS A 173 17.33 19.62 -3.39
C LYS A 173 17.41 18.28 -2.67
N ALA A 174 17.96 17.26 -3.32
CA ALA A 174 18.24 15.99 -2.67
C ALA A 174 19.02 16.19 -1.36
N LYS A 175 18.53 15.54 -0.30
CA LYS A 175 19.24 15.43 0.99
C LYS A 175 19.51 13.97 1.27
N ASN A 176 20.59 13.69 2.00
CA ASN A 176 20.88 12.33 2.46
C ASN A 176 19.79 11.82 3.43
N THR A 177 19.14 12.72 4.17
CA THR A 177 18.12 12.43 5.19
C THR A 177 16.74 12.09 4.64
N VAL A 178 16.49 12.29 3.34
CA VAL A 178 15.19 12.03 2.71
C VAL A 178 15.39 11.16 1.47
N ARG A 179 14.88 9.94 1.53
CA ARG A 179 15.01 8.93 0.48
C ARG A 179 13.65 8.48 -0.01
N ARG A 180 13.63 7.83 -1.16
CA ARG A 180 12.47 7.07 -1.66
C ARG A 180 12.92 5.69 -2.10
N CYS A 181 12.04 4.71 -1.95
CA CYS A 181 12.27 3.37 -2.45
C CYS A 181 10.97 2.70 -2.92
N ASP A 182 11.14 1.66 -3.75
CA ASP A 182 10.05 0.79 -4.20
C ASP A 182 9.50 -0.10 -3.08
N GLY A 183 8.34 -0.71 -3.31
CA GLY A 183 7.67 -1.57 -2.33
C GLY A 183 8.47 -2.78 -1.90
N ALA A 184 9.16 -3.47 -2.81
CA ALA A 184 9.95 -4.65 -2.44
C ALA A 184 11.08 -4.24 -1.49
N THR A 185 11.79 -3.17 -1.83
CA THR A 185 12.83 -2.59 -0.97
C THR A 185 12.27 -2.09 0.36
N ALA A 186 11.10 -1.44 0.37
CA ALA A 186 10.45 -0.97 1.60
C ALA A 186 10.10 -2.14 2.55
N TYR A 187 9.53 -3.22 2.03
CA TYR A 187 9.20 -4.42 2.82
C TYR A 187 10.46 -5.10 3.35
N GLU A 188 11.53 -5.18 2.56
CA GLU A 188 12.81 -5.72 3.03
C GLU A 188 13.45 -4.88 4.13
N ILE A 189 13.35 -3.54 4.04
CA ILE A 189 13.81 -2.63 5.11
C ILE A 189 12.98 -2.87 6.37
N VAL A 190 11.65 -2.89 6.25
CA VAL A 190 10.77 -2.92 7.42
C VAL A 190 10.82 -4.26 8.16
N PHE A 191 10.81 -5.38 7.43
CA PHE A 191 10.81 -6.72 8.03
C PHE A 191 12.20 -7.34 8.16
N GLU A 192 13.24 -6.68 7.63
CA GLU A 192 14.61 -7.21 7.57
C GLU A 192 14.67 -8.61 6.92
N TYR A 193 13.75 -8.85 5.99
CA TYR A 193 13.51 -10.14 5.37
C TYR A 193 13.33 -9.99 3.85
N LYS A 194 14.16 -10.70 3.09
CA LYS A 194 14.12 -10.69 1.62
C LYS A 194 12.81 -11.26 1.10
N ASN A 195 12.28 -10.69 0.03
CA ASN A 195 11.04 -11.14 -0.61
C ASN A 195 9.76 -11.03 0.24
N ALA A 196 9.77 -10.30 1.37
CA ALA A 196 8.58 -10.17 2.24
C ALA A 196 7.32 -9.69 1.49
N LEU A 197 7.45 -8.75 0.54
CA LEU A 197 6.30 -8.30 -0.27
C LEU A 197 5.78 -9.40 -1.21
N HIS A 198 6.67 -10.20 -1.79
CA HIS A 198 6.31 -11.27 -2.73
C HIS A 198 5.62 -12.42 -1.98
N GLU A 199 6.20 -12.87 -0.86
CA GLU A 199 5.58 -13.91 -0.03
C GLU A 199 4.22 -13.46 0.51
N LEU A 200 4.08 -12.19 0.90
CA LEU A 200 2.78 -11.62 1.27
C LEU A 200 1.78 -11.71 0.12
N TYR A 201 2.19 -11.32 -1.09
CA TYR A 201 1.35 -11.37 -2.28
C TYR A 201 0.88 -12.79 -2.58
N GLU A 202 1.76 -13.79 -2.45
CA GLU A 202 1.42 -15.21 -2.60
C GLU A 202 0.46 -15.73 -1.51
N ALA A 203 0.54 -15.19 -0.30
CA ALA A 203 -0.32 -15.57 0.83
C ALA A 203 -1.73 -14.95 0.76
N LEU A 204 -1.92 -13.82 0.07
CA LEU A 204 -3.20 -13.09 0.03
C LEU A 204 -4.42 -13.97 -0.34
N PRO A 205 -4.37 -14.86 -1.35
CA PRO A 205 -5.48 -15.77 -1.66
C PRO A 205 -5.95 -16.61 -0.46
N ALA A 206 -5.00 -17.18 0.31
CA ALA A 206 -5.31 -18.00 1.47
C ALA A 206 -5.90 -17.16 2.61
N ILE A 207 -5.35 -15.96 2.84
CA ILE A 207 -5.87 -15.02 3.84
C ILE A 207 -7.31 -14.61 3.51
N PHE A 208 -7.61 -14.29 2.24
CA PHE A 208 -8.97 -13.94 1.83
C PHE A 208 -9.95 -15.11 1.91
N ALA A 209 -9.51 -16.33 1.61
CA ALA A 209 -10.32 -17.52 1.77
C ALA A 209 -10.71 -17.76 3.23
N ASP A 210 -9.75 -17.54 4.15
CA ASP A 210 -9.95 -17.64 5.60
C ASP A 210 -10.95 -16.59 6.10
N ILE A 211 -10.78 -15.32 5.70
CA ILE A 211 -11.71 -14.22 6.03
C ILE A 211 -13.14 -14.53 5.58
N ARG A 212 -13.31 -15.16 4.41
CA ARG A 212 -14.62 -15.52 3.86
C ARG A 212 -15.13 -16.89 4.33
N SER A 213 -14.31 -17.65 5.05
CA SER A 213 -14.56 -19.07 5.37
C SER A 213 -14.95 -19.88 4.12
N SER A 214 -14.26 -19.65 3.00
CA SER A 214 -14.63 -20.17 1.69
C SER A 214 -13.41 -20.44 0.80
N ASP A 215 -13.07 -21.72 0.64
CA ASP A 215 -11.93 -22.17 -0.18
C ASP A 215 -12.14 -21.99 -1.69
N SER A 216 -13.39 -21.80 -2.13
CA SER A 216 -13.75 -21.65 -3.55
C SER A 216 -13.04 -20.47 -4.23
N MET A 217 -12.57 -19.46 -3.49
CA MET A 217 -11.83 -18.33 -4.05
C MET A 217 -10.41 -18.74 -4.48
N VAL A 218 -9.73 -19.57 -3.68
CA VAL A 218 -8.36 -20.03 -3.98
C VAL A 218 -8.35 -20.84 -5.28
N SER A 219 -9.36 -21.68 -5.50
CA SER A 219 -9.47 -22.51 -6.70
C SER A 219 -9.69 -21.74 -8.01
N THR A 220 -10.04 -20.45 -7.94
CA THR A 220 -10.28 -19.62 -9.14
C THR A 220 -9.05 -18.82 -9.60
N ILE A 221 -7.99 -18.78 -8.79
CA ILE A 221 -6.80 -17.99 -9.08
C ILE A 221 -5.76 -18.86 -9.79
N ASP A 222 -5.41 -18.50 -11.02
CA ASP A 222 -4.28 -19.11 -11.72
C ASP A 222 -2.96 -18.56 -11.16
N ARG A 223 -2.22 -19.40 -10.43
CA ARG A 223 -0.94 -19.02 -9.80
C ARG A 223 0.09 -18.52 -10.81
N LYS A 224 0.09 -19.05 -12.04
CA LYS A 224 1.02 -18.60 -13.08
C LYS A 224 0.72 -17.17 -13.51
N THR A 225 -0.55 -16.84 -13.75
CA THR A 225 -0.98 -15.47 -14.05
C THR A 225 -0.72 -14.52 -12.89
N MET A 226 -0.93 -14.96 -11.65
CA MET A 226 -0.62 -14.19 -10.44
C MET A 226 0.88 -13.84 -10.38
N GLU A 227 1.76 -14.82 -10.59
CA GLU A 227 3.21 -14.59 -10.61
C GLU A 227 3.63 -13.65 -11.74
N LEU A 228 3.10 -13.85 -12.96
CA LEU A 228 3.36 -12.96 -14.09
C LEU A 228 2.91 -11.52 -13.82
N LEU A 229 1.78 -11.34 -13.12
CA LEU A 229 1.29 -10.03 -12.74
C LEU A 229 2.25 -9.35 -11.76
N TYR A 230 2.71 -10.07 -10.73
CA TYR A 230 3.68 -9.55 -9.77
C TYR A 230 4.99 -9.15 -10.45
N SER A 231 5.59 -10.06 -11.22
CA SER A 231 6.87 -9.83 -11.90
C SER A 231 6.82 -8.76 -12.98
N SER A 232 5.62 -8.42 -13.48
CA SER A 232 5.43 -7.33 -14.45
C SER A 232 5.48 -5.93 -13.82
N VAL A 233 5.40 -5.85 -12.49
CA VAL A 233 5.30 -4.60 -11.73
C VAL A 233 6.44 -4.44 -10.74
N PHE A 234 6.74 -5.49 -9.97
CA PHE A 234 7.73 -5.42 -8.90
C PHE A 234 9.09 -5.88 -9.39
N PRO A 235 10.17 -5.21 -8.96
CA PRO A 235 11.53 -5.65 -9.26
C PRO A 235 11.80 -7.04 -8.67
N ALA A 236 12.68 -7.78 -9.33
CA ALA A 236 13.27 -9.00 -8.81
C ALA A 236 14.23 -8.75 -7.63
#